data_AF-A0A5E7CB56-F1
#
_entry.id   AF-A0A5E7CB56-F1
#
_cell.length_a   1.000
_cell.length_b   1.000
_cell.length_c   1.000
_cell.angle_alpha   90.00
_cell.angle_beta   90.00
_cell.angle_gamma   90.00
#
_symmetry.space_group_name_H-M   'P 1'
#
loop_
_entity.id
_entity.type
_entity.pdbx_description
1 polymer ?
#
loop_
_entity_poly.entity_id
_entity_poly.type
_entity_poly.pdbx_seq_one_letter_code
_entity_poly.pdbx_strand_id
1 'polypeptide(L)'
;MKQRKELGRLRGIGAGVWFWTKKLFLAICQLISTSWGSLIIALLTIGSAAMISVMSTDIKNEYTATNTWAGFFATSYLWPSIKLSIAAVFAVFLREIGVITTTRAKEKELQDRLTTMPPKQFLAAYSDAMIDIRFYFENLAQDDSSLISKESIASDIRLVLTKILILAQNWDSAPKETYRANIMLVERDKDWIRKQYSKEVNESPFFLFGSNIDARLDNADGIVHISNLELSTYVGDEELAEPDTDIRPICFPFKMDTRDHATSQPNLPGGPIAVASSQSQYIQNSRTHFKEWLDEETFRNRHLTDYYKSTIARYYSTHRYATSILSIPLLPKNTDDGDKSPVGCLNIYNNKANILMGDSRNAQFVQLLQPICAYLHDMISLYRTFTDTEADTND
;
A
#
# COMPACT_ATOMS: atom_id res chain seq x y z
N MET A 1 -0.81 -39.11 -17.79
CA MET A 1 -1.08 -38.07 -16.76
C MET A 1 -0.27 -38.23 -15.46
N LYS A 2 0.24 -39.43 -15.11
CA LYS A 2 1.10 -39.66 -13.91
C LYS A 2 2.53 -39.07 -14.02
N GLN A 3 3.11 -39.01 -15.22
CA GLN A 3 4.49 -38.53 -15.46
C GLN A 3 4.68 -37.00 -15.30
N ARG A 4 3.63 -36.18 -15.43
CA ARG A 4 3.72 -34.72 -15.23
C ARG A 4 3.73 -34.31 -13.75
N LYS A 5 3.29 -35.18 -12.82
CA LYS A 5 3.31 -34.90 -11.38
C LYS A 5 4.69 -35.09 -10.74
N GLU A 6 5.55 -35.95 -11.29
CA GLU A 6 6.90 -36.15 -10.75
C GLU A 6 7.89 -35.04 -11.16
N LEU A 7 7.74 -34.47 -12.37
CA LEU A 7 8.60 -33.38 -12.82
C LEU A 7 8.42 -32.08 -12.01
N GLY A 8 7.21 -31.83 -11.50
CA GLY A 8 6.93 -30.68 -10.62
C GLY A 8 7.54 -30.81 -9.22
N ARG A 9 7.70 -32.05 -8.73
CA ARG A 9 8.23 -32.34 -7.38
C ARG A 9 9.76 -32.21 -7.32
N LEU A 10 10.45 -32.56 -8.41
CA LEU A 10 11.91 -32.38 -8.55
C LEU A 10 12.33 -30.90 -8.69
N ARG A 11 11.49 -30.05 -9.31
CA ARG A 11 11.72 -28.60 -9.40
C ARG A 11 11.60 -27.90 -8.05
N GLY A 12 10.71 -28.36 -7.16
CA GLY A 12 10.53 -27.80 -5.81
C GLY A 12 11.70 -28.11 -4.86
N ILE A 13 12.32 -29.29 -4.98
CA ILE A 13 13.46 -29.69 -4.14
C ILE A 13 14.73 -28.94 -4.53
N GLY A 14 15.00 -28.77 -5.83
CA GLY A 14 16.16 -28.00 -6.31
C GLY A 14 16.09 -26.51 -5.94
N ALA A 15 14.90 -25.91 -5.97
CA ALA A 15 14.69 -24.52 -5.58
C ALA A 15 14.92 -24.29 -4.07
N GLY A 16 14.52 -25.24 -3.22
CA GLY A 16 14.77 -25.19 -1.79
C GLY A 16 16.25 -25.26 -1.45
N VAL A 17 16.99 -26.23 -2.03
CA VAL A 17 18.43 -26.38 -1.80
C VAL A 17 19.21 -25.15 -2.28
N TRP A 18 18.87 -24.62 -3.46
CA TRP A 18 19.48 -23.40 -4.00
C TRP A 18 19.25 -22.16 -3.12
N PHE A 19 18.05 -22.04 -2.53
CA PHE A 19 17.73 -20.95 -1.62
C PHE A 19 18.53 -21.02 -0.32
N TRP A 20 18.70 -22.22 0.23
CA TRP A 20 19.51 -22.45 1.43
C TRP A 20 21.01 -22.23 1.18
N THR A 21 21.55 -22.70 0.06
CA THR A 21 22.96 -22.47 -0.30
C THR A 21 23.24 -20.99 -0.53
N LYS A 22 22.32 -20.26 -1.18
CA LYS A 22 22.44 -18.80 -1.37
C LYS A 22 22.41 -18.05 -0.04
N LYS A 23 21.50 -18.42 0.88
CA LYS A 23 21.43 -17.80 2.22
C LYS A 23 22.70 -18.08 3.03
N LEU A 24 23.17 -19.33 3.04
CA LEU A 24 24.40 -19.71 3.74
C LEU A 24 25.61 -18.98 3.18
N PHE A 25 25.72 -18.89 1.85
CA PHE A 25 26.78 -18.15 1.17
C PHE A 25 26.79 -16.67 1.57
N LEU A 26 25.63 -16.01 1.53
CA LEU A 26 25.52 -14.60 1.93
C LEU A 26 25.84 -14.39 3.41
N ALA A 27 25.44 -15.32 4.29
CA ALA A 27 25.78 -15.26 5.71
C ALA A 27 27.28 -15.37 5.96
N ILE A 28 27.98 -16.25 5.22
CA ILE A 28 29.45 -16.39 5.28
C ILE A 28 30.12 -15.11 4.78
N CYS A 29 29.69 -14.54 3.65
CA CYS A 29 30.21 -13.28 3.14
C CYS A 29 30.02 -12.13 4.14
N GLN A 30 28.86 -12.08 4.82
CA GLN A 30 28.59 -11.08 5.86
C GLN A 30 29.49 -11.26 7.08
N LEU A 31 29.70 -12.50 7.54
CA LEU A 31 30.59 -12.78 8.67
C LEU A 31 32.05 -12.42 8.35
N ILE A 32 32.52 -12.72 7.14
CA ILE A 32 33.86 -12.37 6.66
C ILE A 32 34.02 -10.84 6.47
N SER A 33 32.93 -10.11 6.21
CA SER A 33 32.96 -8.64 6.07
C SER A 33 33.14 -7.88 7.39
N THR A 34 33.07 -8.58 8.54
CA THR A 34 33.28 -7.97 9.87
C THR A 34 34.77 -7.64 10.11
N SER A 35 35.04 -6.88 11.18
CA SER A 35 36.42 -6.59 11.63
C SER A 35 37.21 -7.88 11.93
N TRP A 36 36.54 -8.90 12.48
CA TRP A 36 37.14 -10.22 12.74
C TRP A 36 37.47 -10.97 11.45
N GLY A 37 36.56 -10.95 10.47
CA GLY A 37 36.82 -11.54 9.16
C GLY A 37 37.98 -10.85 8.42
N SER A 38 38.09 -9.53 8.54
CA SER A 38 39.22 -8.76 7.98
C SER A 38 40.55 -9.11 8.64
N LEU A 39 40.57 -9.35 9.96
CA LEU A 39 41.77 -9.83 10.67
C LEU A 39 42.19 -11.23 10.21
N ILE A 40 41.24 -12.15 10.06
CA ILE A 40 41.51 -13.53 9.58
C ILE A 40 42.08 -13.50 8.16
N ILE A 41 41.51 -12.68 7.26
CA ILE A 41 42.02 -12.52 5.89
C ILE A 41 43.44 -11.96 5.92
N ALA A 42 43.71 -10.94 6.74
CA ALA A 42 45.05 -10.36 6.85
C ALA A 42 46.08 -11.38 7.34
N LEU A 43 45.75 -12.19 8.34
CA LEU A 43 46.62 -13.26 8.82
C LEU A 43 46.85 -14.33 7.75
N LEU A 44 45.82 -14.66 6.97
CA LEU A 44 45.89 -15.68 5.93
C LEU A 44 46.70 -15.19 4.71
N THR A 45 46.56 -13.93 4.30
CA THR A 45 47.39 -13.34 3.23
C THR A 45 48.85 -13.17 3.65
N ILE A 46 49.11 -12.69 4.87
CA ILE A 46 50.46 -12.59 5.42
C ILE A 46 51.09 -13.99 5.55
N GLY A 47 50.34 -14.97 6.07
CA GLY A 47 50.79 -16.36 6.19
C GLY A 47 51.09 -16.99 4.84
N SER A 48 50.26 -16.74 3.83
CA SER A 48 50.49 -17.19 2.46
C SER A 48 51.76 -16.59 1.85
N ALA A 49 51.95 -15.28 1.99
CA ALA A 49 53.14 -14.59 1.50
C ALA A 49 54.41 -15.05 2.23
N ALA A 50 54.33 -15.24 3.55
CA ALA A 50 55.43 -15.74 4.36
C ALA A 50 55.82 -17.17 3.98
N MET A 51 54.84 -18.06 3.77
CA MET A 51 55.09 -19.43 3.33
C MET A 51 55.81 -19.48 1.98
N ILE A 52 55.36 -18.71 1.00
CA ILE A 52 56.00 -18.63 -0.32
C ILE A 52 57.41 -18.04 -0.22
N SER A 53 57.61 -17.03 0.62
CA SER A 53 58.90 -16.38 0.80
C SER A 53 59.93 -17.32 1.42
N VAL A 54 59.59 -17.95 2.56
CA VAL A 54 60.50 -18.82 3.31
C VAL A 54 60.80 -20.12 2.55
N MET A 55 59.79 -20.72 1.92
CA MET A 55 59.90 -22.03 1.25
C MET A 55 60.22 -21.88 -0.25
N SER A 56 60.60 -20.69 -0.71
CA SER A 56 60.79 -20.37 -2.14
C SER A 56 61.78 -21.31 -2.85
N THR A 57 62.87 -21.68 -2.18
CA THR A 57 63.88 -22.62 -2.72
C THR A 57 63.30 -24.02 -2.89
N ASP A 58 62.60 -24.53 -1.89
CA ASP A 58 62.00 -25.87 -1.91
C ASP A 58 60.86 -25.97 -2.92
N ILE A 59 60.03 -24.93 -3.01
CA ILE A 59 58.96 -24.80 -4.03
C ILE A 59 59.55 -24.85 -5.44
N LYS A 60 60.67 -24.15 -5.68
CA LYS A 60 61.36 -24.16 -6.98
C LYS A 60 61.94 -25.53 -7.32
N ASN A 61 62.51 -26.22 -6.32
CA ASN A 61 63.04 -27.57 -6.48
C ASN A 61 61.92 -28.58 -6.79
N GLU A 62 60.80 -28.52 -6.07
CA GLU A 62 59.64 -29.38 -6.33
C GLU A 62 59.01 -29.12 -7.71
N TYR A 63 58.91 -27.86 -8.13
CA TYR A 63 58.38 -27.50 -9.45
C TYR A 63 59.24 -28.03 -10.60
N THR A 64 60.57 -27.98 -10.45
CA THR A 64 61.50 -28.49 -11.47
C THR A 64 61.62 -30.01 -11.48
N ALA A 65 61.35 -30.68 -10.35
CA ALA A 65 61.41 -32.13 -10.22
C ALA A 65 60.11 -32.85 -10.66
N THR A 66 58.97 -32.15 -10.69
CA THR A 66 57.68 -32.76 -11.02
C THR A 66 57.36 -32.71 -12.52
N ASN A 67 57.32 -33.87 -13.16
CA ASN A 67 57.00 -34.01 -14.59
C ASN A 67 55.59 -34.58 -14.86
N THR A 68 54.81 -34.86 -13.81
CA THR A 68 53.45 -35.42 -13.93
C THR A 68 52.47 -34.70 -13.01
N TRP A 69 51.20 -34.63 -13.41
CA TRP A 69 50.12 -34.04 -12.61
C TRP A 69 49.94 -34.71 -11.24
N ALA A 70 50.09 -36.03 -11.17
CA ALA A 70 50.01 -36.76 -9.90
C ALA A 70 51.15 -36.36 -8.95
N GLY A 71 52.37 -36.19 -9.47
CA GLY A 71 53.52 -35.71 -8.71
C GLY A 71 53.32 -34.27 -8.23
N PHE A 72 52.75 -33.40 -9.08
CA PHE A 72 52.45 -32.01 -8.74
C PHE A 72 51.48 -31.87 -7.56
N PHE A 73 50.43 -32.68 -7.50
CA PHE A 73 49.49 -32.64 -6.37
C PHE A 73 50.02 -33.32 -5.10
N ALA A 74 51.08 -34.12 -5.20
CA ALA A 74 51.71 -34.83 -4.09
C ALA A 74 52.90 -34.09 -3.47
N THR A 75 53.26 -32.91 -3.99
CA THR A 75 54.35 -32.08 -3.43
C THR A 75 54.07 -31.60 -2.01
N SER A 76 55.10 -31.47 -1.19
CA SER A 76 54.98 -31.09 0.22
C SER A 76 54.88 -29.58 0.43
N TYR A 77 55.43 -28.77 -0.49
CA TYR A 77 55.50 -27.31 -0.34
C TYR A 77 54.75 -26.57 -1.44
N LEU A 78 54.92 -26.95 -2.71
CA LEU A 78 54.33 -26.29 -3.88
C LEU A 78 52.80 -26.29 -3.85
N TRP A 79 52.16 -27.47 -3.76
CA TRP A 79 50.70 -27.57 -3.80
C TRP A 79 50.00 -26.94 -2.58
N PRO A 80 50.48 -27.11 -1.33
CA PRO A 80 49.95 -26.38 -0.18
C PRO A 80 50.07 -24.85 -0.32
N SER A 81 51.18 -24.32 -0.84
CA SER A 81 51.32 -22.87 -1.06
C SER A 81 50.35 -22.32 -2.11
N ILE A 82 50.09 -23.08 -3.17
CA ILE A 82 49.07 -22.72 -4.17
C ILE A 82 47.67 -22.74 -3.55
N LYS A 83 47.31 -23.79 -2.79
CA LYS A 83 46.03 -23.87 -2.08
C LYS A 83 45.81 -22.69 -1.13
N LEU A 84 46.84 -22.33 -0.36
CA LEU A 84 46.77 -21.23 0.60
C LEU A 84 46.60 -19.88 -0.12
N SER A 85 47.28 -19.69 -1.26
CA SER A 85 47.13 -18.49 -2.09
C SER A 85 45.74 -18.37 -2.70
N ILE A 86 45.21 -19.47 -3.24
CA ILE A 86 43.84 -19.53 -3.78
C ILE A 86 42.82 -19.24 -2.68
N ALA A 87 42.99 -19.83 -1.49
CA ALA A 87 42.13 -19.57 -0.34
C ALA A 87 42.18 -18.10 0.09
N ALA A 88 43.35 -17.45 0.05
CA ALA A 88 43.51 -16.04 0.34
C ALA A 88 42.75 -15.14 -0.64
N VAL A 89 42.93 -15.37 -1.94
CA VAL A 89 42.24 -14.63 -3.00
C VAL A 89 40.73 -14.84 -2.90
N PHE A 90 40.29 -16.08 -2.66
CA PHE A 90 38.88 -16.39 -2.50
C PHE A 90 38.26 -15.71 -1.27
N ALA A 91 38.98 -15.67 -0.14
CA ALA A 91 38.50 -14.98 1.06
C ALA A 91 38.37 -13.46 0.85
N VAL A 92 39.32 -12.84 0.13
CA VAL A 92 39.23 -11.42 -0.28
C VAL A 92 38.01 -11.18 -1.19
N PHE A 93 37.75 -12.08 -2.14
CA PHE A 93 36.59 -12.00 -3.02
C PHE A 93 35.26 -12.11 -2.25
N LEU A 94 35.15 -13.03 -1.30
CA LEU A 94 33.96 -13.15 -0.44
C LEU A 94 33.75 -11.90 0.42
N ARG A 95 34.83 -11.30 0.93
CA ARG A 95 34.76 -10.03 1.66
C ARG A 95 34.20 -8.91 0.79
N GLU A 96 34.68 -8.79 -0.44
CA GLU A 96 34.21 -7.75 -1.37
C GLU A 96 32.71 -7.87 -1.63
N ILE A 97 32.22 -9.09 -1.88
CA ILE A 97 30.78 -9.35 -2.01
C ILE A 97 30.02 -8.96 -0.73
N GLY A 98 30.55 -9.31 0.44
CA GLY A 98 29.96 -8.97 1.74
C GLY A 98 29.88 -7.45 1.97
N VAL A 99 30.95 -6.72 1.66
CA VAL A 99 31.00 -5.25 1.79
C VAL A 99 30.04 -4.59 0.81
N ILE A 100 30.00 -5.01 -0.46
CA ILE A 100 29.07 -4.46 -1.45
C ILE A 100 27.62 -4.68 -1.04
N THR A 101 27.27 -5.89 -0.58
CA THR A 101 25.90 -6.21 -0.16
C THR A 101 25.46 -5.43 1.07
N THR A 102 26.33 -5.29 2.07
CA THR A 102 26.04 -4.51 3.29
C THR A 102 25.97 -3.02 3.02
N THR A 103 26.83 -2.50 2.14
CA THR A 103 26.83 -1.08 1.73
C THR A 103 25.55 -0.76 0.98
N ARG A 104 25.13 -1.59 0.02
CA ARG A 104 23.85 -1.42 -0.69
C ARG A 104 22.64 -1.49 0.24
N ALA A 105 22.67 -2.39 1.24
CA ALA A 105 21.60 -2.48 2.22
C ALA A 105 21.52 -1.20 3.08
N LYS A 106 22.66 -0.68 3.54
CA LYS A 106 22.74 0.59 4.29
C LYS A 106 22.37 1.79 3.43
N GLU A 107 22.78 1.82 2.17
CA GLU A 107 22.43 2.88 1.23
C GLU A 107 20.91 2.90 0.98
N LYS A 108 20.30 1.72 0.82
CA LYS A 108 18.84 1.60 0.74
C LYS A 108 18.16 2.08 2.03
N GLU A 109 18.65 1.69 3.19
CA GLU A 109 18.11 2.15 4.48
C GLU A 109 18.29 3.68 4.66
N LEU A 110 19.42 4.24 4.25
CA LEU A 110 19.68 5.67 4.28
C LEU A 110 18.82 6.43 3.29
N GLN A 111 18.60 5.90 2.08
CA GLN A 111 17.62 6.43 1.14
C GLN A 111 16.23 6.41 1.77
N ASP A 112 15.81 5.29 2.34
CA ASP A 112 14.51 5.18 3.02
C ASP A 112 14.40 6.22 4.16
N ARG A 113 15.44 6.43 4.98
CA ARG A 113 15.47 7.45 6.06
C ARG A 113 15.51 8.89 5.56
N LEU A 114 16.32 9.21 4.54
CA LEU A 114 16.36 10.55 3.94
C LEU A 114 15.02 10.91 3.28
N THR A 115 14.26 9.90 2.85
CA THR A 115 12.97 10.08 2.21
C THR A 115 11.79 10.24 3.19
N THR A 116 11.99 10.19 4.52
CA THR A 116 10.92 10.44 5.50
C THR A 116 10.62 11.91 5.76
N MET A 117 11.36 12.84 5.15
CA MET A 117 10.97 14.25 5.20
C MET A 117 9.91 14.52 4.12
N PRO A 118 8.81 15.20 4.44
CA PRO A 118 7.88 15.67 3.42
C PRO A 118 8.64 16.55 2.41
N PRO A 119 8.24 16.56 1.13
CA PRO A 119 8.91 17.39 0.12
C PRO A 119 9.02 18.84 0.58
N LYS A 120 10.14 19.53 0.28
CA LYS A 120 10.41 20.89 0.81
C LYS A 120 9.30 21.89 0.52
N GLN A 121 8.60 21.75 -0.60
CA GLN A 121 7.50 22.62 -1.01
C GLN A 121 6.14 22.18 -0.44
N PHE A 122 6.04 20.94 0.06
CA PHE A 122 4.79 20.39 0.58
C PHE A 122 4.31 21.14 1.82
N LEU A 123 5.19 21.40 2.79
CA LEU A 123 4.78 22.06 4.04
C LEU A 123 4.28 23.50 3.82
N ALA A 124 4.85 24.21 2.86
CA ALA A 124 4.37 25.54 2.47
C ALA A 124 2.98 25.42 1.83
N ALA A 125 2.83 24.55 0.82
CA ALA A 125 1.54 24.30 0.17
C ALA A 125 0.47 23.79 1.14
N TYR A 126 0.85 22.98 2.12
CA TYR A 126 -0.02 22.49 3.19
C TYR A 126 -0.48 23.61 4.11
N SER A 127 0.44 24.51 4.51
CA SER A 127 0.08 25.69 5.30
C SER A 127 -0.91 26.58 4.56
N ASP A 128 -0.67 26.85 3.28
CA ASP A 128 -1.55 27.68 2.45
C ASP A 128 -2.92 27.01 2.28
N ALA A 129 -2.95 25.70 1.96
CA ALA A 129 -4.19 24.94 1.85
C ALA A 129 -4.99 24.94 3.16
N MET A 130 -4.33 24.78 4.32
CA MET A 130 -4.98 24.82 5.62
C MET A 130 -5.62 26.19 5.91
N ILE A 131 -4.95 27.28 5.55
CA ILE A 131 -5.48 28.65 5.72
C ILE A 131 -6.70 28.84 4.82
N ASP A 132 -6.61 28.45 3.55
CA ASP A 132 -7.72 28.53 2.59
C ASP A 132 -8.94 27.72 3.07
N ILE A 133 -8.73 26.46 3.46
CA ILE A 133 -9.78 25.55 3.93
C ILE A 133 -10.45 26.11 5.19
N ARG A 134 -9.67 26.65 6.13
CA ARG A 134 -10.21 27.30 7.31
C ARG A 134 -11.07 28.51 6.94
N PHE A 135 -10.62 29.33 5.99
CA PHE A 135 -11.40 30.49 5.54
C PHE A 135 -12.72 30.08 4.89
N TYR A 136 -12.72 29.06 4.03
CA TYR A 136 -13.96 28.50 3.44
C TYR A 136 -14.92 28.00 4.54
N PHE A 137 -14.40 27.27 5.52
CA PHE A 137 -15.20 26.77 6.63
C PHE A 137 -15.76 27.87 7.53
N GLU A 138 -14.95 28.89 7.86
CA GLU A 138 -15.39 30.01 8.69
C GLU A 138 -16.46 30.85 7.98
N ASN A 139 -16.37 31.03 6.66
CA ASN A 139 -17.41 31.71 5.90
C ASN A 139 -18.73 30.92 5.92
N LEU A 140 -18.67 29.59 5.72
CA LEU A 140 -19.84 28.71 5.85
C LEU A 140 -20.49 28.79 7.24
N ALA A 141 -19.70 29.00 8.30
CA ALA A 141 -20.21 29.09 9.67
C ALA A 141 -20.73 30.49 10.05
N GLN A 142 -20.33 31.55 9.35
CA GLN A 142 -20.73 32.94 9.64
C GLN A 142 -21.92 33.42 8.79
N ASP A 143 -22.19 32.78 7.66
CA ASP A 143 -23.25 33.19 6.73
C ASP A 143 -24.66 32.75 7.21
N ASP A 144 -25.11 33.31 8.35
CA ASP A 144 -26.50 33.19 8.83
C ASP A 144 -27.51 34.02 7.99
N SER A 145 -27.02 34.76 6.98
CA SER A 145 -27.78 35.85 6.34
C SER A 145 -28.08 35.68 4.84
N SER A 146 -27.62 34.59 4.21
CA SER A 146 -28.03 34.23 2.85
C SER A 146 -28.34 32.74 2.76
N LEU A 147 -29.27 32.36 1.88
CA LEU A 147 -29.72 30.99 1.66
C LEU A 147 -28.53 30.11 1.22
N ILE A 148 -27.79 29.54 2.16
CA ILE A 148 -26.76 28.54 1.88
C ILE A 148 -27.48 27.36 1.22
N SER A 149 -27.23 27.17 -0.08
CA SER A 149 -27.80 26.05 -0.83
C SER A 149 -26.88 24.84 -0.73
N LYS A 150 -27.48 23.66 -0.91
CA LYS A 150 -26.76 22.38 -0.97
C LYS A 150 -25.64 22.40 -2.02
N GLU A 151 -25.90 23.00 -3.18
CA GLU A 151 -24.93 23.10 -4.27
C GLU A 151 -23.73 23.97 -3.90
N SER A 152 -23.94 25.03 -3.12
CA SER A 152 -22.86 25.88 -2.62
C SER A 152 -21.94 25.08 -1.69
N ILE A 153 -22.50 24.34 -0.73
CA ILE A 153 -21.70 23.51 0.19
C ILE A 153 -20.96 22.42 -0.58
N ALA A 154 -21.62 21.77 -1.55
CA ALA A 154 -20.96 20.77 -2.40
C ALA A 154 -19.80 21.37 -3.20
N SER A 155 -19.96 22.60 -3.71
CA SER A 155 -18.89 23.33 -4.39
C SER A 155 -17.71 23.60 -3.47
N ASP A 156 -17.96 24.07 -2.25
CA ASP A 156 -16.91 24.32 -1.26
C ASP A 156 -16.19 23.02 -0.86
N ILE A 157 -16.92 21.92 -0.70
CA ILE A 157 -16.33 20.60 -0.47
C ILE A 157 -15.42 20.21 -1.65
N ARG A 158 -15.83 20.43 -2.90
CA ARG A 158 -14.98 20.15 -4.08
C ARG A 158 -13.74 21.04 -4.11
N LEU A 159 -13.80 22.29 -3.65
CA LEU A 159 -12.62 23.14 -3.49
C LEU A 159 -11.64 22.56 -2.47
N VAL A 160 -12.13 22.10 -1.31
CA VAL A 160 -11.31 21.44 -0.29
C VAL A 160 -10.68 20.16 -0.83
N LEU A 161 -11.47 19.31 -1.52
CA LEU A 161 -10.98 18.10 -2.16
C LEU A 161 -9.89 18.42 -3.20
N THR A 162 -10.08 19.46 -4.01
CA THR A 162 -9.10 19.92 -5.01
C THR A 162 -7.78 20.30 -4.34
N LYS A 163 -7.81 21.01 -3.20
CA LYS A 163 -6.61 21.33 -2.42
C LYS A 163 -5.92 20.06 -1.91
N ILE A 164 -6.67 19.07 -1.42
CA ILE A 164 -6.11 17.76 -1.02
C ILE A 164 -5.44 17.05 -2.19
N LEU A 165 -6.02 17.09 -3.39
CA LEU A 165 -5.45 16.48 -4.58
C LEU A 165 -4.15 17.17 -5.01
N ILE A 166 -4.09 18.50 -4.95
CA ILE A 166 -2.87 19.27 -5.19
C ILE A 166 -1.78 18.90 -4.16
N LEU A 167 -2.17 18.73 -2.89
CA LEU A 167 -1.25 18.25 -1.85
C LEU A 167 -0.74 16.84 -2.16
N ALA A 168 -1.59 15.94 -2.63
CA ALA A 168 -1.19 14.58 -3.05
C ALA A 168 -0.21 14.62 -4.24
N GLN A 169 -0.49 15.44 -5.27
CA GLN A 169 0.44 15.67 -6.39
C GLN A 169 1.79 16.22 -5.93
N ASN A 170 1.78 17.20 -5.02
CA ASN A 170 3.00 17.76 -4.44
C ASN A 170 3.77 16.74 -3.60
N TRP A 171 3.05 15.90 -2.85
CA TRP A 171 3.65 14.81 -2.08
C TRP A 171 4.40 13.85 -2.99
N ASP A 172 3.79 13.44 -4.10
CA ASP A 172 4.42 12.55 -5.08
C ASP A 172 5.39 13.26 -6.05
N SER A 173 5.53 14.60 -5.94
CA SER A 173 6.30 15.41 -6.89
C SER A 173 5.86 15.18 -8.35
N ALA A 174 4.56 15.00 -8.55
CA ALA A 174 3.96 14.55 -9.80
C ALA A 174 2.82 15.48 -10.26
N PRO A 175 3.12 16.74 -10.62
CA PRO A 175 2.11 17.79 -10.85
C PRO A 175 1.23 17.57 -12.09
N LYS A 176 1.65 16.71 -13.03
CA LYS A 176 0.90 16.40 -14.26
C LYS A 176 0.03 15.15 -14.14
N GLU A 177 0.10 14.45 -13.02
CA GLU A 177 -0.66 13.22 -12.83
C GLU A 177 -2.08 13.53 -12.45
N THR A 178 -3.04 12.84 -13.07
CA THR A 178 -4.45 13.03 -12.73
C THR A 178 -4.77 12.33 -11.41
N TYR A 179 -4.95 13.12 -10.36
CA TYR A 179 -5.51 12.62 -9.11
C TYR A 179 -7.01 12.84 -9.09
N ARG A 180 -7.72 11.94 -8.41
CA ARG A 180 -9.17 11.99 -8.26
C ARG A 180 -9.53 11.80 -6.81
N ALA A 181 -10.58 12.48 -6.38
CA ALA A 181 -11.13 12.33 -5.05
C ALA A 181 -12.64 12.16 -5.10
N ASN A 182 -13.17 11.36 -4.19
CA ASN A 182 -14.60 11.34 -3.89
C ASN A 182 -14.80 11.16 -2.39
N ILE A 183 -15.97 11.57 -1.92
CA ILE A 183 -16.45 11.23 -0.59
C ILE A 183 -17.57 10.20 -0.77
N MET A 184 -17.35 9.01 -0.23
CA MET A 184 -18.43 8.04 -0.07
C MET A 184 -19.18 8.33 1.23
N LEU A 185 -20.49 8.51 1.16
CA LEU A 185 -21.33 8.75 2.33
C LEU A 185 -21.63 7.43 3.06
N VAL A 186 -21.78 7.50 4.38
CA VAL A 186 -22.04 6.34 5.24
C VAL A 186 -23.48 6.39 5.77
N GLU A 187 -24.28 5.40 5.39
CA GLU A 187 -25.65 5.24 5.87
C GLU A 187 -25.77 3.99 6.74
N ARG A 188 -26.50 4.08 7.85
CA ARG A 188 -26.66 2.99 8.82
C ARG A 188 -28.11 2.72 9.20
N ASP A 189 -28.95 3.75 9.11
CA ASP A 189 -30.38 3.56 9.29
C ASP A 189 -30.91 2.71 8.13
N LYS A 190 -31.25 1.45 8.44
CA LYS A 190 -31.72 0.48 7.45
C LYS A 190 -33.07 0.89 6.85
N ASP A 191 -33.93 1.58 7.60
CA ASP A 191 -35.23 2.02 7.10
C ASP A 191 -35.06 3.21 6.15
N TRP A 192 -34.16 4.14 6.48
CA TRP A 192 -33.74 5.19 5.56
C TRP A 192 -33.12 4.62 4.27
N ILE A 193 -32.22 3.64 4.39
CA ILE A 193 -31.60 2.98 3.23
C ILE A 193 -32.66 2.31 2.34
N ARG A 194 -33.66 1.65 2.93
CA ARG A 194 -34.78 1.06 2.17
C ARG A 194 -35.59 2.11 1.42
N LYS A 195 -35.80 3.28 2.01
CA LYS A 195 -36.60 4.35 1.42
C LYS A 195 -35.85 5.05 0.28
N GLN A 196 -34.62 5.49 0.53
CA GLN A 196 -33.90 6.39 -0.38
C GLN A 196 -32.93 5.68 -1.33
N TYR A 197 -32.34 4.55 -0.91
CA TYR A 197 -31.22 3.92 -1.63
C TYR A 197 -31.53 2.49 -2.10
N SER A 198 -32.81 2.12 -2.18
CA SER A 198 -33.23 0.78 -2.59
C SER A 198 -32.71 0.40 -3.97
N LYS A 199 -32.69 1.35 -4.91
CA LYS A 199 -32.20 1.11 -6.26
C LYS A 199 -30.71 0.77 -6.25
N GLU A 200 -29.89 1.60 -5.62
CA GLU A 200 -28.43 1.43 -5.53
C GLU A 200 -28.05 0.14 -4.79
N VAL A 201 -28.78 -0.20 -3.73
CA VAL A 201 -28.58 -1.44 -2.98
C VAL A 201 -28.90 -2.66 -3.84
N ASN A 202 -29.99 -2.63 -4.60
CA ASN A 202 -30.40 -3.76 -5.45
C ASN A 202 -29.51 -3.94 -6.69
N GLU A 203 -29.09 -2.84 -7.32
CA GLU A 203 -28.22 -2.85 -8.50
C GLU A 203 -26.75 -3.12 -8.15
N SER A 204 -26.36 -2.94 -6.88
CA SER A 204 -24.98 -3.17 -6.44
C SER A 204 -24.56 -4.64 -6.57
N PRO A 205 -23.42 -4.92 -7.23
CA PRO A 205 -22.86 -6.27 -7.31
C PRO A 205 -22.08 -6.67 -6.05
N PHE A 206 -21.93 -5.78 -5.07
CA PHE A 206 -21.01 -5.96 -3.95
C PHE A 206 -21.62 -6.71 -2.77
N PHE A 207 -22.93 -6.90 -2.75
CA PHE A 207 -23.63 -7.70 -1.75
C PHE A 207 -23.49 -9.20 -2.06
N LEU A 208 -22.99 -9.95 -1.08
CA LEU A 208 -22.88 -11.40 -1.11
C LEU A 208 -24.27 -12.05 -0.99
N PHE A 209 -25.11 -11.52 -0.10
CA PHE A 209 -26.47 -12.00 0.17
C PHE A 209 -27.50 -11.18 -0.63
N GLY A 210 -27.74 -11.56 -1.88
CA GLY A 210 -28.45 -10.71 -2.85
C GLY A 210 -29.92 -11.06 -3.14
N SER A 211 -30.58 -11.91 -2.36
CA SER A 211 -31.93 -12.42 -2.69
C SER A 211 -33.03 -11.35 -2.71
N ASN A 212 -32.95 -10.37 -1.80
CA ASN A 212 -33.82 -9.20 -1.72
C ASN A 212 -33.11 -8.11 -0.89
N ILE A 213 -33.71 -6.93 -0.79
CA ILE A 213 -33.12 -5.81 -0.03
C ILE A 213 -32.97 -6.13 1.46
N ASP A 214 -33.92 -6.84 2.06
CA ASP A 214 -33.83 -7.18 3.49
C ASP A 214 -32.67 -8.12 3.78
N ALA A 215 -32.48 -9.16 2.97
CA ALA A 215 -31.33 -10.06 3.09
C ALA A 215 -29.99 -9.32 2.88
N ARG A 216 -29.95 -8.31 2.02
CA ARG A 216 -28.77 -7.46 1.81
C ARG A 216 -28.45 -6.64 3.06
N LEU A 217 -29.46 -6.03 3.67
CA LEU A 217 -29.30 -5.14 4.83
C LEU A 217 -29.19 -5.90 6.15
N ASP A 218 -29.81 -7.06 6.31
CA ASP A 218 -29.74 -7.86 7.55
C ASP A 218 -28.32 -8.37 7.81
N ASN A 219 -27.57 -8.66 6.75
CA ASN A 219 -26.20 -9.16 6.84
C ASN A 219 -25.13 -8.05 6.85
N ALA A 220 -25.54 -6.78 6.79
CA ALA A 220 -24.69 -5.59 6.86
C ALA A 220 -25.08 -4.69 8.03
N ASP A 221 -24.15 -3.84 8.48
CA ASP A 221 -24.43 -2.81 9.49
C ASP A 221 -24.80 -1.46 8.83
N GLY A 222 -24.56 -1.34 7.53
CA GLY A 222 -24.90 -0.17 6.74
C GLY A 222 -24.33 -0.24 5.33
N ILE A 223 -24.37 0.88 4.63
CA ILE A 223 -23.80 1.05 3.30
C ILE A 223 -22.83 2.24 3.25
N VAL A 224 -21.85 2.13 2.35
CA VAL A 224 -20.95 3.20 1.94
C VAL A 224 -21.21 3.45 0.45
N HIS A 225 -21.64 4.65 0.07
CA HIS A 225 -22.14 4.88 -1.30
C HIS A 225 -21.71 6.22 -1.91
N ILE A 226 -21.76 6.25 -3.24
CA ILE A 226 -21.72 7.44 -4.10
C ILE A 226 -22.97 7.35 -4.95
N SER A 227 -24.01 8.13 -4.62
CA SER A 227 -25.23 8.20 -5.43
C SER A 227 -25.21 9.38 -6.40
N ASN A 228 -24.65 10.52 -5.96
CA ASN A 228 -24.42 11.70 -6.79
C ASN A 228 -22.92 11.99 -6.92
N LEU A 229 -22.55 12.73 -7.96
CA LEU A 229 -21.15 13.06 -8.28
C LEU A 229 -20.70 14.40 -7.66
N GLU A 230 -21.60 15.08 -6.95
CA GLU A 230 -21.37 16.41 -6.38
C GLU A 230 -20.21 16.45 -5.38
N LEU A 231 -19.97 15.34 -4.68
CA LEU A 231 -18.89 15.20 -3.69
C LEU A 231 -17.66 14.51 -4.28
N SER A 232 -17.43 14.69 -5.58
CA SER A 232 -16.27 14.19 -6.28
C SER A 232 -15.61 15.28 -7.11
N THR A 233 -14.31 15.14 -7.36
CA THR A 233 -13.53 16.06 -8.18
C THR A 233 -12.26 15.36 -8.68
N TYR A 234 -11.60 15.97 -9.65
CA TYR A 234 -10.30 15.55 -10.12
C TYR A 234 -9.39 16.75 -10.35
N VAL A 235 -8.08 16.53 -10.30
CA VAL A 235 -7.06 17.52 -10.67
C VAL A 235 -6.17 16.89 -11.74
N GLY A 236 -6.06 17.57 -12.87
CA GLY A 236 -5.26 17.17 -14.03
C GLY A 236 -4.80 18.39 -14.83
N ASP A 237 -4.75 18.28 -16.16
CA ASP A 237 -4.37 19.38 -17.06
C ASP A 237 -5.54 20.38 -17.32
N GLU A 238 -6.75 20.09 -16.83
CA GLU A 238 -8.00 20.84 -17.08
C GLU A 238 -8.66 21.38 -15.79
N GLU A 239 -9.83 22.02 -15.92
CA GLU A 239 -10.60 22.79 -14.93
C GLU A 239 -10.60 22.21 -13.50
N LEU A 240 -10.47 23.09 -12.51
CA LEU A 240 -10.39 22.74 -11.09
C LEU A 240 -11.78 22.76 -10.44
N ALA A 241 -12.03 21.81 -9.53
CA ALA A 241 -13.21 21.74 -8.66
C ALA A 241 -14.58 21.41 -9.31
N GLU A 242 -14.57 20.88 -10.54
CA GLU A 242 -15.77 20.34 -11.18
C GLU A 242 -16.06 18.89 -10.75
N PRO A 243 -17.35 18.46 -10.73
CA PRO A 243 -17.73 17.07 -10.48
C PRO A 243 -17.03 16.10 -11.45
N ASP A 244 -16.51 14.98 -10.94
CA ASP A 244 -15.89 13.94 -11.78
C ASP A 244 -16.99 13.10 -12.47
N THR A 245 -17.31 13.47 -13.72
CA THR A 245 -18.34 12.83 -14.55
C THR A 245 -18.01 11.41 -15.01
N ASP A 246 -16.74 10.96 -14.87
CA ASP A 246 -16.33 9.59 -15.21
C ASP A 246 -16.64 8.59 -14.09
N ILE A 247 -16.90 9.07 -12.86
CA ILE A 247 -17.27 8.20 -11.75
C ILE A 247 -18.68 7.67 -11.97
N ARG A 248 -18.87 6.38 -11.64
CA ARG A 248 -20.18 5.75 -11.65
C ARG A 248 -20.70 5.62 -10.24
N PRO A 249 -22.03 5.76 -10.04
CA PRO A 249 -22.64 5.46 -8.77
C PRO A 249 -22.25 4.07 -8.27
N ILE A 250 -21.97 3.98 -6.98
CA ILE A 250 -21.49 2.75 -6.36
C ILE A 250 -22.00 2.65 -4.94
N CYS A 251 -22.37 1.45 -4.51
CA CYS A 251 -22.86 1.17 -3.18
C CYS A 251 -22.22 -0.09 -2.65
N PHE A 252 -21.50 0.02 -1.54
CA PHE A 252 -20.84 -1.09 -0.87
C PHE A 252 -21.50 -1.35 0.47
N PRO A 253 -21.80 -2.60 0.83
CA PRO A 253 -22.12 -2.89 2.22
C PRO A 253 -20.86 -2.83 3.09
N PHE A 254 -21.06 -2.56 4.37
CA PHE A 254 -20.02 -2.76 5.39
C PHE A 254 -20.58 -3.39 6.66
N LYS A 255 -19.68 -3.98 7.44
CA LYS A 255 -19.93 -4.64 8.72
C LYS A 255 -18.84 -4.24 9.72
N MET A 256 -19.22 -3.74 10.88
CA MET A 256 -18.30 -3.31 11.94
C MET A 256 -17.62 -4.52 12.61
N ASP A 257 -18.40 -5.57 12.95
CA ASP A 257 -17.85 -6.78 13.53
C ASP A 257 -17.57 -7.84 12.46
N THR A 258 -16.29 -7.98 12.10
CA THR A 258 -15.82 -8.95 11.12
C THR A 258 -15.46 -10.32 11.71
N ARG A 259 -15.64 -10.52 13.03
CA ARG A 259 -15.23 -11.77 13.69
C ARG A 259 -16.11 -12.97 13.31
N ASP A 260 -17.38 -12.74 12.97
CA ASP A 260 -18.28 -13.80 12.49
C ASP A 260 -18.27 -13.89 10.96
N HIS A 261 -17.23 -14.52 10.41
CA HIS A 261 -17.11 -14.76 8.96
C HIS A 261 -18.16 -15.71 8.38
N ALA A 262 -18.94 -16.41 9.22
CA ALA A 262 -19.90 -17.42 8.75
C ALA A 262 -21.25 -16.80 8.35
N THR A 263 -21.64 -15.66 8.93
CA THR A 263 -22.94 -15.03 8.65
C THR A 263 -22.82 -13.59 8.15
N SER A 264 -21.61 -13.05 8.07
CA SER A 264 -21.40 -11.65 7.71
C SER A 264 -21.08 -11.44 6.23
N GLN A 265 -21.56 -10.31 5.73
CA GLN A 265 -21.10 -9.73 4.49
C GLN A 265 -19.61 -9.34 4.63
N PRO A 266 -18.74 -9.73 3.67
CA PRO A 266 -17.33 -9.32 3.71
C PRO A 266 -17.18 -7.83 3.40
N ASN A 267 -16.26 -7.17 4.11
CA ASN A 267 -15.85 -5.80 3.80
C ASN A 267 -14.82 -5.79 2.67
N LEU A 268 -15.15 -5.12 1.57
CA LEU A 268 -14.22 -4.94 0.46
C LEU A 268 -13.10 -3.96 0.84
N PRO A 269 -11.84 -4.23 0.42
CA PRO A 269 -10.76 -3.26 0.54
C PRO A 269 -11.12 -1.87 -0.03
N GLY A 270 -10.69 -0.84 0.68
CA GLY A 270 -10.92 0.58 0.41
C GLY A 270 -11.85 1.20 1.45
N GLY A 271 -12.84 1.96 0.98
CA GLY A 271 -13.81 2.65 1.82
C GLY A 271 -14.52 1.78 2.87
N PRO A 272 -15.05 0.59 2.52
CA PRO A 272 -15.80 -0.24 3.48
C PRO A 272 -14.98 -0.67 4.69
N ILE A 273 -13.74 -1.16 4.48
CA ILE A 273 -12.84 -1.51 5.59
C ILE A 273 -12.42 -0.26 6.36
N ALA A 274 -12.13 0.86 5.67
CA ALA A 274 -11.73 2.09 6.33
C ALA A 274 -12.81 2.63 7.28
N VAL A 275 -14.07 2.58 6.85
CA VAL A 275 -15.26 2.92 7.65
C VAL A 275 -15.44 1.93 8.81
N ALA A 276 -15.37 0.62 8.54
CA ALA A 276 -15.60 -0.40 9.56
C ALA A 276 -14.54 -0.41 10.66
N SER A 277 -13.28 -0.12 10.30
CA SER A 277 -12.15 -0.11 11.24
C SER A 277 -11.88 1.26 11.87
N SER A 278 -12.50 2.32 11.35
CA SER A 278 -12.16 3.72 11.66
C SER A 278 -10.67 4.04 11.48
N GLN A 279 -10.00 3.33 10.56
CA GLN A 279 -8.60 3.54 10.20
C GLN A 279 -8.46 3.76 8.71
N SER A 280 -7.45 4.53 8.31
CA SER A 280 -7.16 4.73 6.89
C SER A 280 -6.68 3.43 6.26
N GLN A 281 -7.13 3.13 5.05
CA GLN A 281 -6.63 2.01 4.27
C GLN A 281 -5.95 2.50 3.01
N TYR A 282 -4.77 1.96 2.75
CA TYR A 282 -4.06 2.21 1.51
C TYR A 282 -3.98 0.94 0.66
N ILE A 283 -4.25 1.09 -0.63
CA ILE A 283 -4.17 0.06 -1.64
C ILE A 283 -3.15 0.53 -2.67
N GLN A 284 -1.98 -0.10 -2.64
CA GLN A 284 -0.88 0.21 -3.55
C GLN A 284 -1.21 -0.12 -5.01
N ASN A 285 -1.88 -1.25 -5.23
CA ASN A 285 -2.34 -1.72 -6.54
C ASN A 285 -3.60 -2.57 -6.36
N SER A 286 -4.74 -2.05 -6.79
CA SER A 286 -6.05 -2.66 -6.65
C SER A 286 -6.09 -4.04 -7.32
N ARG A 287 -5.54 -4.18 -8.53
CA ARG A 287 -5.61 -5.44 -9.28
C ARG A 287 -4.93 -6.61 -8.54
N THR A 288 -3.77 -6.37 -7.93
CA THR A 288 -3.07 -7.41 -7.17
C THR A 288 -3.67 -7.59 -5.79
N HIS A 289 -3.97 -6.48 -5.10
CA HIS A 289 -4.48 -6.51 -3.74
C HIS A 289 -5.85 -7.18 -3.63
N PHE A 290 -6.79 -6.90 -4.56
CA PHE A 290 -8.10 -7.55 -4.54
C PHE A 290 -8.03 -9.04 -4.86
N LYS A 291 -7.06 -9.46 -5.68
CA LYS A 291 -6.85 -10.88 -5.95
C LYS A 291 -6.38 -11.62 -4.69
N GLU A 292 -5.38 -11.06 -4.02
CA GLU A 292 -4.85 -11.61 -2.76
C GLU A 292 -5.93 -11.65 -1.69
N TRP A 293 -6.67 -10.55 -1.52
CA TRP A 293 -7.81 -10.48 -0.60
C TRP A 293 -8.87 -11.53 -0.91
N LEU A 294 -9.24 -11.71 -2.18
CA LEU A 294 -10.28 -12.68 -2.56
C LEU A 294 -9.84 -14.12 -2.31
N ASP A 295 -8.55 -14.42 -2.53
CA ASP A 295 -7.96 -15.72 -2.23
C ASP A 295 -7.98 -16.01 -0.72
N GLU A 296 -7.66 -14.99 0.12
CA GLU A 296 -7.76 -15.09 1.58
C GLU A 296 -9.20 -15.22 2.09
N GLU A 297 -10.11 -14.41 1.56
CA GLU A 297 -11.52 -14.39 1.98
C GLU A 297 -12.22 -15.69 1.59
N THR A 298 -11.86 -16.29 0.45
CA THR A 298 -12.34 -17.61 0.03
C THR A 298 -11.99 -18.71 1.04
N PHE A 299 -10.87 -18.58 1.76
CA PHE A 299 -10.48 -19.53 2.80
C PHE A 299 -11.28 -19.32 4.10
N ARG A 300 -11.65 -18.07 4.40
CA ARG A 300 -12.30 -17.70 5.67
C ARG A 300 -13.82 -17.81 5.63
N ASN A 301 -14.45 -17.42 4.53
CA ASN A 301 -15.90 -17.33 4.40
C ASN A 301 -16.42 -18.38 3.40
N ARG A 302 -17.12 -19.38 3.94
CA ARG A 302 -17.66 -20.52 3.20
C ARG A 302 -18.81 -20.16 2.26
N HIS A 303 -19.42 -18.99 2.43
CA HIS A 303 -20.55 -18.53 1.63
C HIS A 303 -20.13 -17.82 0.35
N LEU A 304 -18.82 -17.57 0.12
CA LEU A 304 -18.35 -17.00 -1.14
C LEU A 304 -18.62 -17.94 -2.32
N THR A 305 -19.61 -17.56 -3.12
CA THR A 305 -19.92 -18.22 -4.38
C THR A 305 -18.91 -17.84 -5.46
N ASP A 306 -18.68 -18.74 -6.42
CA ASP A 306 -17.82 -18.44 -7.57
C ASP A 306 -18.40 -17.31 -8.45
N TYR A 307 -19.73 -17.17 -8.45
CA TYR A 307 -20.40 -16.03 -9.09
C TYR A 307 -19.97 -14.70 -8.46
N TYR A 308 -20.02 -14.59 -7.13
CA TYR A 308 -19.57 -13.39 -6.41
C TYR A 308 -18.10 -13.10 -6.71
N LYS A 309 -17.22 -14.11 -6.58
CA LYS A 309 -15.78 -13.98 -6.88
C LYS A 309 -15.53 -13.44 -8.29
N SER A 310 -16.20 -14.03 -9.30
CA SER A 310 -16.04 -13.61 -10.70
C SER A 310 -16.55 -12.19 -10.95
N THR A 311 -17.64 -11.79 -10.27
CA THR A 311 -18.23 -10.46 -10.39
C THR A 311 -17.30 -9.40 -9.82
N ILE A 312 -16.77 -9.63 -8.62
CA ILE A 312 -15.81 -8.73 -7.97
C ILE A 312 -14.51 -8.66 -8.78
N ALA A 313 -13.96 -9.80 -9.19
CA ALA A 313 -12.75 -9.84 -10.01
C ALA A 313 -12.92 -9.08 -11.34
N ARG A 314 -14.07 -9.25 -12.01
CA ARG A 314 -14.40 -8.52 -13.23
C ARG A 314 -14.43 -7.01 -12.98
N TYR A 315 -15.13 -6.56 -11.95
CA TYR A 315 -15.21 -5.13 -11.60
C TYR A 315 -13.82 -4.50 -11.50
N TYR A 316 -12.95 -5.02 -10.62
CA TYR A 316 -11.60 -4.46 -10.41
C TYR A 316 -10.63 -4.68 -11.58
N SER A 317 -10.84 -5.69 -12.42
CA SER A 317 -10.03 -5.90 -13.63
C SER A 317 -10.35 -4.88 -14.74
N THR A 318 -11.60 -4.42 -14.81
CA THR A 318 -12.09 -3.46 -15.84
C THR A 318 -11.96 -2.01 -15.42
N HIS A 319 -11.77 -1.75 -14.13
CA HIS A 319 -11.68 -0.39 -13.60
C HIS A 319 -10.38 0.29 -14.06
N ARG A 320 -10.50 1.46 -14.69
CA ARG A 320 -9.39 2.17 -15.37
C ARG A 320 -8.73 3.25 -14.51
N TYR A 321 -9.47 3.84 -13.58
CA TYR A 321 -9.08 5.08 -12.93
C TYR A 321 -8.52 4.92 -11.52
N ALA A 322 -8.85 3.82 -10.83
CA ALA A 322 -8.44 3.59 -9.44
C ALA A 322 -7.49 2.38 -9.33
N THR A 323 -6.24 2.56 -9.78
CA THR A 323 -5.19 1.55 -9.63
C THR A 323 -4.62 1.58 -8.22
N SER A 324 -4.35 2.76 -7.65
CA SER A 324 -4.00 2.90 -6.24
C SER A 324 -5.01 3.81 -5.53
N ILE A 325 -5.34 3.48 -4.30
CA ILE A 325 -6.41 4.12 -3.54
C ILE A 325 -5.94 4.36 -2.11
N LEU A 326 -6.14 5.57 -1.60
CA LEU A 326 -6.09 5.88 -0.18
C LEU A 326 -7.50 6.23 0.29
N SER A 327 -8.01 5.44 1.23
CA SER A 327 -9.32 5.63 1.86
C SER A 327 -9.12 6.12 3.29
N ILE A 328 -9.70 7.26 3.66
CA ILE A 328 -9.62 7.88 4.98
C ILE A 328 -11.03 8.05 5.53
N PRO A 329 -11.38 7.43 6.67
CA PRO A 329 -12.68 7.66 7.29
C PRO A 329 -12.75 9.08 7.85
N LEU A 330 -13.88 9.77 7.61
CA LEU A 330 -14.15 11.10 8.13
C LEU A 330 -14.81 10.96 9.50
N LEU A 331 -14.00 11.10 10.55
CA LEU A 331 -14.40 10.94 11.95
C LEU A 331 -14.73 12.30 12.60
N PRO A 332 -15.68 12.35 13.53
CA PRO A 332 -16.01 13.58 14.25
C PRO A 332 -14.85 14.02 15.15
N LYS A 333 -14.72 15.34 15.30
CA LYS A 333 -13.72 15.95 16.19
C LYS A 333 -14.22 15.87 17.64
N ASN A 334 -13.51 15.15 18.51
CA ASN A 334 -13.75 15.06 19.95
C ASN A 334 -15.24 14.92 20.34
N THR A 335 -15.81 13.73 20.16
CA THR A 335 -17.13 13.40 20.72
C THR A 335 -16.99 12.94 22.17
N ASP A 336 -17.36 13.81 23.10
CA ASP A 336 -17.58 13.43 24.51
C ASP A 336 -18.76 12.43 24.65
N ASP A 337 -19.66 12.39 23.66
CA ASP A 337 -20.88 11.54 23.60
C ASP A 337 -20.65 10.09 23.15
N GLY A 338 -19.41 9.67 22.93
CA GLY A 338 -19.08 8.26 22.67
C GLY A 338 -19.40 7.73 21.26
N ASP A 339 -20.18 8.44 20.44
CA ASP A 339 -20.41 8.03 19.04
C ASP A 339 -19.27 8.50 18.11
N LYS A 340 -18.28 7.61 17.90
CA LYS A 340 -17.09 7.85 17.07
C LYS A 340 -17.28 7.42 15.63
N SER A 341 -18.50 7.57 15.13
CA SER A 341 -18.93 6.97 13.88
C SER A 341 -18.57 7.83 12.68
N PRO A 342 -17.91 7.28 11.65
CA PRO A 342 -17.62 8.04 10.44
C PRO A 342 -18.91 8.41 9.69
N VAL A 343 -19.00 9.69 9.28
CA VAL A 343 -20.10 10.21 8.43
C VAL A 343 -19.86 9.96 6.94
N GLY A 344 -18.61 9.70 6.57
CA GLY A 344 -18.17 9.49 5.20
C GLY A 344 -16.77 8.87 5.13
N CYS A 345 -16.33 8.56 3.93
CA CYS A 345 -14.98 8.12 3.63
C CYS A 345 -14.43 8.91 2.45
N LEU A 346 -13.35 9.65 2.69
CA LEU A 346 -12.57 10.30 1.63
C LEU A 346 -11.75 9.24 0.90
N ASN A 347 -11.90 9.15 -0.41
CA ASN A 347 -11.04 8.35 -1.27
C ASN A 347 -10.20 9.27 -2.14
N ILE A 348 -8.90 9.05 -2.15
CA ILE A 348 -7.93 9.69 -3.06
C ILE A 348 -7.35 8.57 -3.91
N TYR A 349 -7.42 8.70 -5.23
CA TYR A 349 -6.99 7.63 -6.12
C TYR A 349 -6.42 8.15 -7.43
N ASN A 350 -5.67 7.27 -8.10
CA ASN A 350 -4.99 7.54 -9.35
C ASN A 350 -4.94 6.25 -10.20
N ASN A 351 -4.77 6.41 -11.51
CA ASN A 351 -4.61 5.31 -12.46
C ASN A 351 -3.22 4.65 -12.41
N LYS A 352 -2.26 5.23 -11.69
CA LYS A 352 -0.96 4.63 -11.40
C LYS A 352 -0.97 3.81 -10.12
N ALA A 353 -0.06 2.86 -10.03
CA ALA A 353 0.21 2.17 -8.77
C ALA A 353 1.17 3.01 -7.90
N ASN A 354 1.19 2.75 -6.60
CA ASN A 354 2.16 3.31 -5.66
C ASN A 354 2.08 4.83 -5.45
N ILE A 355 0.90 5.45 -5.53
CA ILE A 355 0.77 6.87 -5.12
C ILE A 355 1.14 7.06 -3.66
N LEU A 356 1.43 8.29 -3.29
CA LEU A 356 1.84 8.72 -1.97
C LEU A 356 3.11 8.00 -1.49
N MET A 357 3.93 7.60 -2.47
CA MET A 357 5.17 6.88 -2.30
C MET A 357 5.05 5.52 -1.57
N GLY A 358 3.88 4.87 -1.64
CA GLY A 358 3.65 3.52 -1.13
C GLY A 358 3.41 3.42 0.38
N ASP A 359 3.53 2.20 0.91
CA ASP A 359 3.20 1.83 2.29
C ASP A 359 3.99 2.58 3.36
N SER A 360 5.23 2.98 3.07
CA SER A 360 6.11 3.60 4.06
C SER A 360 5.78 5.05 4.38
N ARG A 361 5.04 5.74 3.49
CA ARG A 361 4.85 7.21 3.57
C ARG A 361 3.40 7.67 3.52
N ASN A 362 2.47 6.82 3.06
CA ASN A 362 1.05 7.17 3.11
C ASN A 362 0.57 7.51 4.53
N ALA A 363 1.10 6.85 5.56
CA ALA A 363 0.67 7.08 6.94
C ALA A 363 1.02 8.48 7.44
N GLN A 364 2.17 9.01 7.01
CA GLN A 364 2.58 10.39 7.32
C GLN A 364 1.70 11.39 6.59
N PHE A 365 1.38 11.13 5.32
CA PHE A 365 0.45 11.95 4.55
C PHE A 365 -0.94 11.96 5.20
N VAL A 366 -1.46 10.81 5.64
CA VAL A 366 -2.73 10.70 6.37
C VAL A 366 -2.69 11.52 7.65
N GLN A 367 -1.63 11.42 8.45
CA GLN A 367 -1.49 12.21 9.68
C GLN A 367 -1.53 13.71 9.42
N LEU A 368 -0.88 14.16 8.35
CA LEU A 368 -0.92 15.57 7.95
C LEU A 368 -2.30 15.98 7.43
N LEU A 369 -3.06 15.09 6.81
CA LEU A 369 -4.42 15.38 6.36
C LEU A 369 -5.48 15.36 7.47
N GLN A 370 -5.21 14.83 8.65
CA GLN A 370 -6.20 14.71 9.73
C GLN A 370 -6.92 16.03 10.06
N PRO A 371 -6.24 17.19 10.19
CA PRO A 371 -6.91 18.46 10.43
C PRO A 371 -7.87 18.86 9.30
N ILE A 372 -7.50 18.60 8.04
CA ILE A 372 -8.36 18.85 6.88
C ILE A 372 -9.57 17.91 6.90
N CYS A 373 -9.35 16.64 7.23
CA CYS A 373 -10.43 15.65 7.33
C CYS A 373 -11.45 16.01 8.41
N ALA A 374 -11.03 16.66 9.49
CA ALA A 374 -11.95 17.17 10.51
C ALA A 374 -12.86 18.29 9.97
N TYR A 375 -12.32 19.24 9.19
CA TYR A 375 -13.16 20.24 8.52
C TYR A 375 -14.11 19.61 7.51
N LEU A 376 -13.63 18.64 6.71
CA LEU A 376 -14.49 17.91 5.78
C LEU A 376 -15.61 17.15 6.48
N HIS A 377 -15.35 16.54 7.64
CA HIS A 377 -16.38 15.90 8.45
C HIS A 377 -17.52 16.88 8.77
N ASP A 378 -17.19 18.07 9.24
CA ASP A 378 -18.17 19.08 9.65
C ASP A 378 -18.95 19.62 8.44
N MET A 379 -18.25 19.90 7.32
CA MET A 379 -18.89 20.31 6.06
C MET A 379 -19.84 19.24 5.51
N ILE A 380 -19.46 17.96 5.58
CA ILE A 380 -20.32 16.84 5.14
C ILE A 380 -21.52 16.69 6.06
N SER A 381 -21.33 16.85 7.37
CA SER A 381 -22.44 16.82 8.32
C SER A 381 -23.45 17.92 8.03
N LEU A 382 -22.98 19.14 7.73
CA LEU A 382 -23.83 20.24 7.30
C LEU A 382 -24.57 19.93 5.98
N TYR A 383 -23.86 19.44 4.97
CA TYR A 383 -24.44 19.03 3.68
C TYR A 383 -25.56 17.99 3.82
N ARG A 384 -25.42 17.04 4.76
CA ARG A 384 -26.44 16.01 5.02
C ARG A 384 -27.70 16.60 5.62
N THR A 385 -27.58 17.50 6.60
CA THR A 385 -28.74 18.19 7.21
C THR A 385 -29.62 18.88 6.16
N PHE A 386 -29.02 19.53 5.16
CA PHE A 386 -29.77 20.13 4.05
C PHE A 386 -30.43 19.09 3.15
N THR A 387 -29.70 18.00 2.84
CA THR A 387 -30.24 16.91 2.01
C THR A 387 -31.44 16.24 2.67
N ASP A 388 -31.39 16.02 3.98
CA ASP A 388 -32.48 15.39 4.73
C ASP A 388 -33.70 16.33 4.82
N THR A 389 -33.47 17.64 5.01
CA THR A 389 -34.54 18.65 5.02
C THR A 389 -35.25 18.78 3.67
N GLU A 390 -34.51 18.70 2.56
CA GLU A 390 -35.08 18.68 1.20
C GLU A 390 -35.86 17.39 0.91
N ALA A 391 -35.43 16.25 1.47
CA ALA A 391 -36.15 14.99 1.32
C ALA A 391 -37.49 15.00 2.08
N ASP A 392 -37.51 15.53 3.30
CA ASP A 392 -38.73 15.61 4.14
C ASP A 392 -39.77 16.63 3.62
N THR A 393 -39.36 17.61 2.81
CA THR A 393 -40.27 18.61 2.22
C THR A 393 -40.89 18.17 0.89
N ASN A 394 -40.40 17.08 0.28
CA ASN A 394 -40.88 16.54 -0.98
C ASN A 394 -41.76 15.28 -0.83
N ASP A 395 -42.01 14.83 0.40
CA ASP A 395 -43.03 13.84 0.77
C ASP A 395 -44.34 14.52 1.23
#